data_AF-A0A357T6L2-F1
#
_entry.id   AF-A0A357T6L2-F1
#
_cell.length_a   1.000
_cell.length_b   1.000
_cell.length_c   1.000
_cell.angle_alpha   90.00
_cell.angle_beta   90.00
_cell.angle_gamma   90.00
#
_symmetry.space_group_name_H-M   'P 1'
#
loop_
_entity.id
_entity.type
_entity.pdbx_description
1 polymer ?
#
loop_
_entity_poly.entity_id
_entity_poly.type
_entity_poly.pdbx_seq_one_letter_code
_entity_poly.pdbx_strand_id
1 'polypeptide(L)'
;MIEKQILSGMGILRIISGLLEIATAIVILRLQKVETALQLNALLGLIGPIIFLLVSALGLVAVAVKVSSFKICLIILGVIFTLLGTRG
;
A
#
# COMPACT_ATOMS: atom_id res chain seq x y z
N MET A 1 -2.29 -23.43 8.13
CA MET A 1 -0.86 -23.02 7.98
C MET A 1 -0.71 -21.87 7.00
N ILE A 2 -1.27 -21.95 5.79
CA ILE A 2 -1.22 -20.88 4.76
C ILE A 2 -1.86 -19.57 5.24
N GLU A 3 -3.04 -19.61 5.85
CA GLU A 3 -3.73 -18.40 6.34
C GLU A 3 -2.89 -17.60 7.36
N LYS A 4 -2.23 -18.28 8.30
CA LYS A 4 -1.32 -17.65 9.27
C LYS A 4 -0.12 -16.98 8.60
N GLN A 5 0.43 -17.58 7.54
CA GLN A 5 1.51 -16.99 6.76
C GLN A 5 1.04 -15.74 6.01
N ILE A 6 -0.17 -15.77 5.44
CA ILE A 6 -0.78 -14.62 4.77
C ILE A 6 -1.02 -13.47 5.75
N LEU A 7 -1.63 -13.75 6.91
CA LEU A 7 -1.84 -12.76 7.99
C LEU A 7 -0.52 -12.14 8.44
N SER A 8 0.51 -12.96 8.66
CA SER A 8 1.85 -12.48 8.99
C SER A 8 2.42 -11.59 7.87
N GLY A 9 2.28 -12.00 6.60
CA GLY A 9 2.73 -11.22 5.45
C GLY A 9 2.03 -9.86 5.34
N MET A 10 0.71 -9.83 5.53
CA MET A 10 -0.06 -8.58 5.54
C MET A 10 0.41 -7.64 6.67
N GLY A 11 0.63 -8.18 7.87
CA GLY A 11 1.16 -7.43 9.01
C GLY A 11 2.56 -6.86 8.75
N ILE A 12 3.47 -7.68 8.23
CA ILE A 12 4.84 -7.28 7.92
C ILE A 12 4.87 -6.17 6.87
N LEU A 13 4.09 -6.29 5.78
CA LEU A 13 4.00 -5.25 4.75
C LEU A 13 3.50 -3.91 5.32
N ARG A 14 2.55 -3.94 6.26
CA ARG A 14 2.06 -2.72 6.94
C ARG A 14 3.12 -2.11 7.84
N ILE A 15 3.86 -2.92 8.59
CA ILE A 15 4.97 -2.45 9.43
C ILE A 15 6.03 -1.78 8.55
N ILE A 16 6.44 -2.43 7.45
CA ILE A 16 7.43 -1.88 6.51
C ILE A 16 6.94 -0.53 5.94
N SER A 17 5.68 -0.47 5.49
CA SER A 17 5.10 0.77 4.97
C SER A 17 5.09 1.89 6.01
N GLY A 18 4.68 1.59 7.24
CA GLY A 18 4.68 2.57 8.33
C GLY A 18 6.09 3.04 8.69
N LEU A 19 7.08 2.16 8.65
CA LEU A 19 8.48 2.53 8.87
C LEU A 19 9.02 3.46 7.77
N LEU A 20 8.61 3.26 6.51
CA LEU A 20 8.96 4.17 5.41
C LEU A 20 8.37 5.57 5.63
N GLU A 21 7.14 5.66 6.14
CA GLU A 21 6.53 6.95 6.50
C GLU A 21 7.28 7.64 7.63
N ILE A 22 7.58 6.91 8.71
CA ILE A 22 8.34 7.45 9.84
C ILE A 22 9.74 7.90 9.39
N ALA A 23 10.45 7.10 8.60
CA ALA A 23 11.77 7.44 8.08
C ALA A 23 11.71 8.72 7.23
N THR A 24 10.71 8.84 6.37
CA THR A 24 10.52 10.02 5.51
C THR A 24 10.19 11.25 6.34
N ALA A 25 9.32 11.14 7.34
CA ALA A 25 9.01 12.21 8.27
C ALA A 25 10.26 12.69 9.03
N ILE A 26 11.12 11.78 9.48
CA ILE A 26 12.40 12.14 10.14
C ILE A 26 13.29 12.94 9.18
N VAL A 27 13.40 12.54 7.91
CA VAL A 27 14.20 13.26 6.91
C VAL A 27 13.62 14.66 6.65
N ILE A 28 12.30 14.77 6.51
CA ILE A 28 11.60 16.06 6.35
C ILE A 28 11.92 17.00 7.51
N LEU A 29 11.77 16.52 8.75
CA LEU A 29 12.02 17.30 9.96
C LEU A 29 13.49 17.70 10.12
N ARG A 30 14.43 16.89 9.62
CA ARG A 30 15.87 17.20 9.67
C ARG A 30 16.32 18.21 8.62
N LEU A 31 15.81 18.11 7.39
CA LEU A 31 16.26 18.96 6.29
C LEU A 31 15.60 20.34 6.29
N GLN A 32 14.40 20.46 6.87
CA GLN A 32 13.65 21.72 7.02
C GLN A 32 13.50 22.54 5.72
N LYS A 33 13.47 21.85 4.58
CA LYS A 33 13.26 22.44 3.25
C LYS A 33 11.95 21.96 2.67
N VAL A 34 11.09 22.90 2.30
CA VAL A 34 9.77 22.59 1.75
C VAL A 34 9.89 21.86 0.42
N GLU A 35 10.79 22.27 -0.49
CA GLU A 35 10.96 21.54 -1.75
C GLU A 35 11.35 20.08 -1.55
N THR A 36 12.27 19.80 -0.62
CA THR A 36 12.67 18.42 -0.31
C THR A 36 11.51 17.62 0.29
N ALA A 37 10.68 18.24 1.14
CA ALA A 37 9.50 17.60 1.69
C ALA A 37 8.47 17.24 0.61
N LEU A 38 8.25 18.13 -0.36
CA LEU A 38 7.35 17.87 -1.49
C LEU A 38 7.85 16.72 -2.37
N GLN A 39 9.16 16.67 -2.66
CA GLN A 39 9.76 15.58 -3.43
C GLN A 39 9.61 14.22 -2.72
N LEU A 40 9.89 14.18 -1.42
CA LEU A 40 9.74 12.97 -0.61
C LEU A 40 8.28 12.53 -0.50
N ASN A 41 7.35 13.45 -0.30
CA ASN A 41 5.92 13.14 -0.28
C ASN A 41 5.42 12.61 -1.63
N ALA A 42 5.92 13.13 -2.75
CA ALA A 42 5.57 12.62 -4.08
C ALA A 42 6.04 11.16 -4.25
N LEU A 43 7.26 10.84 -3.80
CA LEU A 43 7.77 9.47 -3.80
C LEU A 43 6.95 8.55 -2.89
N LEU A 44 6.67 9.00 -1.66
CA LEU A 44 5.90 8.25 -0.66
C LEU A 44 4.45 8.02 -1.12
N GLY A 45 3.89 9.00 -1.85
CA GLY A 45 2.55 8.94 -2.44
C GLY A 45 2.36 7.80 -3.43
N LEU A 46 3.43 7.30 -4.05
CA LEU A 46 3.38 6.09 -4.90
C LEU A 46 3.54 4.80 -4.10
N ILE A 47 4.28 4.83 -2.99
CA ILE A 47 4.50 3.66 -2.12
C ILE A 47 3.19 3.20 -1.48
N GLY A 48 2.34 4.13 -1.03
CA GLY A 48 1.03 3.82 -0.43
C GLY A 48 0.16 2.92 -1.32
N PRO A 49 -0.12 3.32 -2.58
CA PRO A 49 -0.79 2.50 -3.58
C PRO A 49 -0.13 1.12 -3.77
N ILE A 50 1.19 1.06 -3.94
CA ILE A 50 1.90 -0.22 -4.17
C ILE A 50 1.69 -1.18 -2.98
N ILE A 51 1.88 -0.70 -1.75
CA ILE A 51 1.69 -1.51 -0.54
C ILE A 51 0.22 -1.94 -0.42
N PHE A 52 -0.72 -1.05 -0.70
CA PHE A 52 -2.15 -1.36 -0.68
C PHE A 52 -2.49 -2.50 -1.65
N LEU A 53 -1.91 -2.49 -2.86
CA LEU A 53 -2.11 -3.57 -3.84
C LEU A 53 -1.53 -4.89 -3.36
N LEU A 54 -0.31 -4.89 -2.80
CA LEU A 54 0.33 -6.10 -2.29
C LEU A 54 -0.45 -6.73 -1.12
N VAL A 55 -0.87 -5.92 -0.15
CA VAL A 55 -1.67 -6.40 0.99
C VAL A 55 -3.04 -6.89 0.53
N SER A 56 -3.68 -6.18 -0.39
CA SER A 56 -4.96 -6.57 -0.99
C SER A 56 -4.83 -7.89 -1.75
N ALA A 57 -3.76 -8.10 -2.52
CA ALA A 57 -3.51 -9.35 -3.24
C ALA A 57 -3.32 -10.54 -2.28
N LEU A 58 -2.53 -10.37 -1.22
CA LEU A 58 -2.36 -11.38 -0.17
C LEU A 58 -3.70 -11.72 0.50
N GLY A 59 -4.48 -10.71 0.87
CA GLY A 59 -5.81 -10.88 1.44
C GLY A 59 -6.74 -11.62 0.47
N LEU A 60 -6.72 -11.24 -0.81
CA LEU A 60 -7.55 -11.86 -1.84
C LEU A 60 -7.21 -13.33 -2.00
N VAL A 61 -5.93 -13.72 -2.03
CA VAL A 61 -5.50 -15.12 -2.07
C VAL A 61 -6.07 -15.93 -0.90
N ALA A 62 -6.13 -15.37 0.31
CA ALA A 62 -6.70 -16.05 1.47
C ALA A 62 -8.21 -16.29 1.35
N VAL A 63 -8.96 -15.36 0.74
CA VAL A 63 -10.41 -15.47 0.59
C VAL A 63 -10.87 -15.94 -0.78
N ALA A 64 -10.00 -16.03 -1.80
CA ALA A 64 -10.37 -16.15 -3.23
C ALA A 64 -11.37 -17.28 -3.52
N VAL A 65 -11.25 -18.41 -2.83
CA VAL A 65 -12.16 -19.56 -2.98
C VAL A 65 -13.59 -19.26 -2.50
N LYS A 66 -13.75 -18.27 -1.61
CA LYS A 66 -15.02 -17.84 -1.01
C LYS A 66 -15.59 -16.55 -1.62
N VAL A 67 -14.89 -15.89 -2.55
CA VAL A 67 -15.31 -14.59 -3.11
C VAL A 67 -16.04 -14.79 -4.44
N SER A 68 -17.28 -14.30 -4.54
CA SER A 68 -18.05 -14.26 -5.81
C SER A 68 -17.36 -13.37 -6.86
N SER A 69 -17.47 -13.72 -8.14
CA SER A 69 -16.86 -12.99 -9.26
C SER A 69 -17.18 -11.48 -9.29
N PHE A 70 -18.39 -11.08 -8.85
CA PHE A 70 -18.77 -9.66 -8.74
C PHE A 70 -17.89 -8.85 -7.78
N LYS A 71 -17.57 -9.41 -6.61
CA LYS A 71 -16.69 -8.77 -5.62
C LYS A 71 -15.26 -8.65 -6.14
N ILE A 72 -14.78 -9.64 -6.90
CA ILE A 72 -13.47 -9.57 -7.57
C ILE A 72 -13.45 -8.42 -8.58
N CYS A 73 -14.51 -8.24 -9.37
CA CYS A 73 -14.64 -7.11 -10.30
C CYS A 73 -14.57 -5.75 -9.59
N LEU A 74 -15.25 -5.59 -8.45
CA LEU A 74 -15.19 -4.36 -7.66
C LEU A 74 -13.79 -4.08 -7.11
N ILE A 75 -13.06 -5.12 -6.69
CA ILE A 75 -11.69 -4.98 -6.20
C ILE A 75 -10.75 -4.54 -7.33
N ILE A 76 -10.83 -5.18 -8.49
CA ILE A 76 -10.05 -4.78 -9.67
C ILE A 76 -10.35 -3.32 -10.05
N LEU A 77 -11.62 -2.91 -10.01
CA LEU A 77 -12.01 -1.53 -10.30
C LEU A 77 -11.43 -0.54 -9.29
N GLY A 78 -11.45 -0.87 -8.00
CA GLY A 78 -10.82 -0.06 -6.95
C GLY A 78 -9.30 0.06 -7.15
N VAL A 79 -8.62 -1.02 -7.53
CA VAL A 79 -7.20 -1.01 -7.91
C VAL A 79 -6.94 -0.04 -9.06
N ILE A 80 -7.76 -0.10 -10.13
CA ILE A 80 -7.66 0.81 -11.27
C ILE A 80 -7.85 2.26 -10.82
N PHE A 81 -8.84 2.55 -9.98
CA PHE A 81 -9.10 3.90 -9.47
C PHE A 81 -7.95 4.43 -8.61
N THR A 82 -7.37 3.61 -7.73
CA THR A 82 -6.18 4.01 -6.97
C THR A 82 -5.03 4.34 -7.92
N LEU A 83 -4.77 3.51 -8.93
CA LEU A 83 -3.71 3.76 -9.92
C LEU A 83 -3.97 5.01 -10.77
N LEU A 84 -5.21 5.27 -11.16
CA LEU A 84 -5.59 6.48 -11.89
C LEU A 84 -5.47 7.72 -11.01
N GLY A 85 -5.92 7.66 -9.76
CA GLY A 85 -5.87 8.79 -8.82
C GLY A 85 -4.44 9.13 -8.37
N THR A 86 -3.50 8.18 -8.44
CA THR A 86 -2.09 8.42 -8.10
C THR A 86 -1.23 8.78 -9.30
N ARG A 87 -1.80 8.72 -10.51
CA ARG A 87 -1.18 9.27 -11.71
C ARG A 87 -1.50 10.77 -11.75
N GLY A 88 -0.56 11.57 -11.24
CA GLY A 88 -0.49 13.01 -11.46
C GLY A 88 0.03 13.33 -12.86
#